data_AF-A0A8J4H9C8-F1
#
_entry.id   AF-A0A8J4H9C8-F1
#
_cell.length_a   1.000
_cell.length_b   1.000
_cell.length_c   1.000
_cell.angle_alpha   90.00
_cell.angle_beta   90.00
_cell.angle_gamma   90.00
#
_symmetry.space_group_name_H-M   'P 1'
#
loop_
_entity.id
_entity.type
_entity.pdbx_description
1 polymer ?
#
loop_
_entity_poly.entity_id
_entity_poly.type
_entity_poly.pdbx_seq_one_letter_code
_entity_poly.pdbx_strand_id
1 'polypeptide(L)'
;MKAAAAAAAPVARTAEPSLAEPETTTPPAVAAADKARGSGGASAGGGISGGPARDDRTGRPPPRQPAKAEKFAAGDHVVYPTHGVGKVERIAIEEIAGHNLELIHITFEENRMTLRVPVAKARSAGLRKLATRKLFDEALAVLKGRPRIKRTMWSRRAQEYEAKINSGDPLAVAEVVRDLRRNAGQPEQSFSERQIFEAALDRLAAELAVLDKTDKTTALTKLLDFLKAAN
;
A
#
# COMPACT_ATOMS: atom_id res chain seq x y z
N MET A 1 -70.30 39.26 3.18
CA MET A 1 -70.87 38.77 4.45
C MET A 1 -69.87 37.79 5.08
N LYS A 2 -69.49 38.08 6.34
CA LYS A 2 -69.04 37.19 7.44
C LYS A 2 -67.97 36.10 7.14
N ALA A 3 -66.75 36.19 7.69
CA ALA A 3 -66.32 35.82 9.07
C ALA A 3 -66.23 34.28 9.25
N ALA A 4 -65.28 33.62 9.93
CA ALA A 4 -64.17 33.90 10.85
C ALA A 4 -63.30 32.61 10.91
N ALA A 5 -61.96 32.66 10.95
CA ALA A 5 -61.08 32.58 12.13
C ALA A 5 -61.17 31.32 13.02
N ALA A 6 -60.06 30.56 13.12
CA ALA A 6 -59.46 29.91 14.32
C ALA A 6 -58.37 28.91 13.84
N ALA A 7 -57.06 29.04 14.04
CA ALA A 7 -56.18 29.30 15.21
C ALA A 7 -55.61 28.03 15.87
N ALA A 8 -54.27 28.03 16.00
CA ALA A 8 -53.40 27.43 17.04
C ALA A 8 -52.85 25.98 16.90
N ALA A 9 -51.50 25.92 16.83
CA ALA A 9 -50.58 24.80 17.18
C ALA A 9 -50.48 24.63 18.73
N PRO A 10 -49.79 23.62 19.38
CA PRO A 10 -48.34 23.32 19.23
C PRO A 10 -47.80 21.89 19.59
N VAL A 11 -46.55 21.66 19.17
CA VAL A 11 -45.38 20.89 19.69
C VAL A 11 -45.49 19.91 20.90
N ALA A 12 -44.93 18.69 20.74
CA ALA A 12 -44.12 17.92 21.71
C ALA A 12 -43.32 16.83 20.92
N ARG A 13 -41.98 16.84 20.75
CA ARG A 13 -40.82 16.55 21.64
C ARG A 13 -40.75 15.14 22.27
N THR A 14 -39.55 14.54 22.14
CA THR A 14 -38.93 13.42 22.92
C THR A 14 -39.12 12.03 22.25
N ALA A 15 -38.12 11.17 22.02
CA ALA A 15 -36.75 11.04 22.55
C ALA A 15 -35.84 10.19 21.62
N GLU A 16 -34.54 10.49 21.62
CA GLU A 16 -33.46 9.51 21.40
C GLU A 16 -33.41 8.46 22.55
N PRO A 17 -32.80 7.29 22.31
CA PRO A 17 -31.51 7.01 22.97
C PRO A 17 -30.48 6.41 21.98
N SER A 18 -29.26 6.93 21.89
CA SER A 18 -28.10 6.78 22.79
C SER A 18 -27.39 5.41 22.73
N LEU A 19 -26.24 5.43 22.02
CA LEU A 19 -24.93 4.85 22.34
C LEU A 19 -24.80 3.36 22.71
N ALA A 20 -24.14 2.60 21.82
CA ALA A 20 -23.11 1.61 22.18
C ALA A 20 -22.20 1.29 20.97
N GLU A 21 -20.96 1.78 20.99
CA GLU A 21 -19.80 1.17 20.31
C GLU A 21 -19.07 0.26 21.34
N PRO A 22 -17.95 -0.42 21.02
CA PRO A 22 -17.68 -1.39 19.96
C PRO A 22 -17.12 -2.71 20.54
N GLU A 23 -17.41 -3.89 19.97
CA GLU A 23 -16.69 -5.12 20.33
C GLU A 23 -15.52 -5.41 19.38
N THR A 24 -14.34 -5.27 19.97
CA THR A 24 -13.04 -5.73 19.52
C THR A 24 -12.93 -7.24 19.74
N THR A 25 -12.47 -7.99 18.75
CA THR A 25 -11.81 -9.28 19.01
C THR A 25 -10.55 -9.40 18.15
N THR A 26 -9.42 -9.15 18.79
CA THR A 26 -8.07 -9.48 18.32
C THR A 26 -7.74 -10.95 18.72
N PRO A 27 -6.59 -11.53 18.34
CA PRO A 27 -6.46 -12.89 17.83
C PRO A 27 -6.02 -13.88 18.93
N PRO A 28 -5.98 -15.20 18.69
CA PRO A 28 -5.25 -16.08 19.59
C PRO A 28 -3.76 -16.09 19.24
N ALA A 29 -2.98 -15.55 20.18
CA ALA A 29 -1.55 -15.75 20.29
C ALA A 29 -1.22 -17.15 20.83
N VAL A 30 -0.03 -17.59 20.43
CA VAL A 30 0.83 -18.66 20.95
C VAL A 30 0.66 -19.05 22.43
N ALA A 31 0.75 -20.36 22.70
CA ALA A 31 1.18 -20.90 23.99
C ALA A 31 2.16 -22.06 23.78
N ALA A 32 3.33 -21.91 24.37
CA ALA A 32 4.36 -22.93 24.54
C ALA A 32 4.47 -23.28 26.04
N ALA A 33 4.62 -24.57 26.37
CA ALA A 33 5.28 -25.16 27.56
C ALA A 33 5.03 -26.68 27.53
N ASP A 34 6.01 -27.53 27.26
CA ASP A 34 7.01 -28.14 28.17
C ASP A 34 6.40 -29.14 29.19
N LYS A 35 6.64 -30.45 29.02
CA LYS A 35 7.65 -31.24 29.79
C LYS A 35 7.41 -32.77 29.77
N ALA A 36 8.46 -33.49 29.37
CA ALA A 36 8.98 -34.81 29.79
C ALA A 36 8.06 -36.05 30.02
N ARG A 37 8.40 -37.17 29.35
CA ARG A 37 9.22 -38.32 29.87
C ARG A 37 8.73 -39.65 29.30
N GLY A 38 9.64 -40.46 28.75
CA GLY A 38 9.38 -41.86 28.38
C GLY A 38 10.60 -42.52 27.73
N SER A 39 11.19 -43.46 28.45
CA SER A 39 12.46 -44.15 28.25
C SER A 39 12.36 -45.44 27.42
N GLY A 40 13.47 -45.82 26.77
CA GLY A 40 13.76 -47.16 26.22
C GLY A 40 14.43 -47.02 24.84
N GLY A 41 15.65 -47.43 24.55
CA GLY A 41 16.52 -48.43 25.15
C GLY A 41 16.73 -49.56 24.14
N ALA A 42 17.78 -49.52 23.33
CA ALA A 42 18.46 -50.70 22.78
C ALA A 42 19.77 -50.30 22.08
N SER A 43 20.83 -51.02 22.43
CA SER A 43 22.22 -50.89 22.00
C SER A 43 22.56 -52.01 21.00
N ALA A 44 23.29 -51.66 19.94
CA ALA A 44 24.23 -52.49 19.16
C ALA A 44 24.68 -51.59 18.00
N GLY A 45 25.95 -51.34 17.66
CA GLY A 45 27.19 -52.05 17.91
C GLY A 45 27.96 -52.01 16.59
N GLY A 46 29.16 -51.40 16.59
CA GLY A 46 30.20 -51.67 15.59
C GLY A 46 30.54 -50.54 14.61
N GLY A 47 31.84 -50.23 14.53
CA GLY A 47 32.47 -49.83 13.25
C GLY A 47 33.11 -48.45 13.19
N ILE A 48 34.34 -48.36 13.69
CA ILE A 48 35.29 -47.28 13.40
C ILE A 48 35.71 -47.25 11.92
N SER A 49 35.68 -46.07 11.29
CA SER A 49 36.66 -45.67 10.27
C SER A 49 36.56 -44.16 10.00
N GLY A 50 37.68 -43.46 10.19
CA GLY A 50 37.78 -42.01 10.11
C GLY A 50 37.51 -41.41 8.73
N GLY A 51 37.04 -40.16 8.77
CA GLY A 51 36.95 -39.22 7.65
C GLY A 51 37.01 -37.79 8.21
N PRO A 52 37.63 -36.84 7.51
CA PRO A 52 38.15 -35.61 8.11
C PRO A 52 37.04 -34.64 8.54
N ALA A 53 37.37 -33.85 9.55
CA ALA A 53 36.53 -32.78 10.10
C ALA A 53 35.89 -31.94 8.99
N ARG A 54 34.56 -31.99 8.89
CA ARG A 54 33.78 -31.04 8.10
C ARG A 54 33.65 -29.77 8.93
N ASP A 55 34.37 -28.76 8.48
CA ASP A 55 34.37 -27.40 9.02
C ASP A 55 32.97 -26.79 8.89
N ASP A 56 32.20 -26.77 9.98
CA ASP A 56 30.83 -26.24 10.04
C ASP A 56 30.82 -24.71 10.18
N ARG A 57 31.65 -24.04 9.38
CA ARG A 57 31.76 -22.57 9.37
C ARG A 57 30.94 -21.97 8.24
N THR A 58 29.84 -21.36 8.67
CA THR A 58 29.28 -20.11 8.11
C THR A 58 28.58 -20.18 6.75
N GLY A 59 27.36 -20.72 6.75
CA GLY A 59 26.33 -20.33 5.77
C GLY A 59 25.64 -19.01 6.18
N ARG A 60 26.38 -17.92 6.40
CA ARG A 60 25.75 -16.59 6.53
C ARG A 60 25.26 -16.18 5.14
N PRO A 61 23.96 -15.91 4.92
CA PRO A 61 23.53 -15.33 3.65
C PRO A 61 24.31 -14.02 3.44
N PRO A 62 24.82 -13.75 2.22
CA PRO A 62 25.59 -12.53 1.98
C PRO A 62 24.75 -11.33 2.43
N PRO A 63 25.35 -10.33 3.13
CA PRO A 63 24.63 -9.11 3.43
C PRO A 63 24.11 -8.56 2.10
N ARG A 64 22.78 -8.43 1.98
CA ARG A 64 22.13 -7.81 0.82
C ARG A 64 22.87 -6.50 0.60
N GLN A 65 23.56 -6.39 -0.54
CA GLN A 65 24.30 -5.18 -0.89
C GLN A 65 23.36 -4.00 -0.65
N PRO A 66 23.78 -2.93 0.06
CA PRO A 66 22.99 -1.73 0.17
C PRO A 66 22.93 -1.15 -1.23
N ALA A 67 21.91 -1.54 -2.01
CA ALA A 67 21.77 -1.00 -3.35
C ALA A 67 21.68 0.52 -3.23
N LYS A 68 22.38 1.18 -4.16
CA LYS A 68 22.74 2.60 -4.17
C LYS A 68 21.69 3.47 -3.45
N ALA A 69 22.14 4.19 -2.42
CA ALA A 69 21.32 5.19 -1.75
C ALA A 69 20.86 6.22 -2.80
N GLU A 70 19.56 6.24 -3.11
CA GLU A 70 18.99 7.28 -3.93
C GLU A 70 19.14 8.60 -3.18
N LYS A 71 19.85 9.54 -3.79
CA LYS A 71 20.01 10.89 -3.25
C LYS A 71 18.76 11.68 -3.60
N PHE A 72 18.06 12.21 -2.59
CA PHE A 72 16.93 13.13 -2.77
C PHE A 72 17.42 14.57 -2.68
N ALA A 73 16.80 15.48 -3.42
CA ALA A 73 17.04 16.92 -3.33
C ALA A 73 15.77 17.67 -2.93
N ALA A 74 15.93 18.87 -2.37
CA ALA A 74 14.81 19.77 -2.13
C ALA A 74 14.14 20.14 -3.46
N GLY A 75 12.81 20.06 -3.50
CA GLY A 75 12.01 20.28 -4.71
C GLY A 75 11.74 19.04 -5.56
N ASP A 76 12.37 17.89 -5.26
CA ASP A 76 12.07 16.63 -5.95
C ASP A 76 10.66 16.13 -5.62
N HIS A 77 10.00 15.51 -6.61
CA HIS A 77 8.77 14.77 -6.40
C HIS A 77 9.08 13.31 -6.05
N VAL A 78 8.52 12.86 -4.95
CA VAL A 78 8.73 11.52 -4.37
C VAL A 78 7.39 10.84 -4.18
N VAL A 79 7.39 9.51 -4.20
CA VAL A 79 6.19 8.72 -3.94
C VAL A 79 6.40 7.90 -2.68
N TYR A 80 5.41 7.93 -1.80
CA TYR A 80 5.35 7.15 -0.58
C TYR A 80 4.20 6.13 -0.65
N PRO A 81 4.45 4.84 -0.40
CA PRO A 81 3.48 3.73 -0.44
C PRO A 81 2.04 4.07 -0.01
N THR A 82 1.90 4.67 1.17
CA THR A 82 0.59 4.90 1.81
C THR A 82 -0.02 6.24 1.46
N HIS A 83 0.78 7.23 1.05
CA HIS A 83 0.34 8.62 0.90
C HIS A 83 0.41 9.13 -0.53
N GLY A 84 1.00 8.38 -1.44
CA GLY A 84 1.09 8.73 -2.85
C GLY A 84 2.21 9.72 -3.11
N VAL A 85 1.97 10.64 -4.05
CA VAL A 85 2.99 11.60 -4.49
C VAL A 85 3.08 12.75 -3.50
N GLY A 86 4.30 13.09 -3.10
CA GLY A 86 4.63 14.23 -2.26
C GLY A 86 5.82 15.00 -2.84
N LYS A 87 6.05 16.19 -2.31
CA LYS A 87 7.16 17.06 -2.69
C LYS A 87 8.13 17.18 -1.53
N VAL A 88 9.42 17.05 -1.80
CA VAL A 88 10.46 17.30 -0.81
C VAL A 88 10.55 18.81 -0.57
N GLU A 89 10.25 19.26 0.63
CA GLU A 89 10.38 20.67 1.01
C GLU A 89 11.84 21.00 1.31
N ARG A 90 12.46 20.24 2.21
CA ARG A 90 13.87 20.41 2.60
C ARG A 90 14.43 19.14 3.23
N ILE A 91 15.77 19.09 3.29
CA ILE A 91 16.53 18.09 4.04
C ILE A 91 17.19 18.83 5.20
N ALA A 92 16.91 18.40 6.43
CA ALA A 92 17.39 19.05 7.64
C ALA A 92 18.04 18.01 8.56
N ILE A 93 19.13 18.40 9.21
CA ILE A 93 19.73 17.60 10.29
C ILE A 93 19.04 18.06 11.58
N GLU A 94 18.35 17.15 12.26
CA GLU A 94 17.73 17.41 13.56
C GLU A 94 18.32 16.48 14.61
N GLU A 95 18.48 16.99 15.82
CA GLU A 95 18.88 16.18 16.96
C GLU A 95 17.61 15.57 17.60
N ILE A 96 17.48 14.24 17.51
CA ILE A 96 16.39 13.50 18.14
C ILE A 96 17.01 12.50 19.11
N ALA A 97 16.64 12.61 20.39
CA ALA A 97 17.12 11.74 21.47
C ALA A 97 18.67 11.69 21.59
N GLY A 98 19.34 12.82 21.42
CA GLY A 98 20.81 12.94 21.52
C GLY A 98 21.57 12.44 20.29
N HIS A 99 20.88 12.12 19.19
CA HIS A 99 21.48 11.71 17.93
C HIS A 99 21.12 12.68 16.81
N ASN A 100 22.12 13.14 16.07
CA ASN A 100 21.93 13.94 14.86
C ASN A 100 21.47 13.03 13.72
N LEU A 101 20.23 13.22 13.27
CA LEU A 101 19.63 12.47 12.18
C LEU A 101 19.31 13.41 11.03
N GLU A 102 19.74 13.03 9.82
CA GLU A 102 19.33 13.71 8.60
C GLU A 102 17.92 13.26 8.22
N LEU A 103 16.98 14.21 8.16
CA LEU A 103 15.57 14.00 7.91
C LEU A 103 15.14 14.71 6.62
N ILE A 104 14.37 14.01 5.81
CA ILE A 104 13.71 14.55 4.63
C ILE A 104 12.31 14.99 5.05
N HIS A 105 11.99 16.27 4.87
CA HIS A 105 10.66 16.82 5.07
C HIS A 105 9.90 16.73 3.75
N ILE A 106 8.84 15.92 3.72
CA ILE A 106 8.01 15.68 2.54
C ILE A 106 6.62 16.23 2.81
N THR A 107 6.12 17.08 1.94
CA THR A 107 4.78 17.64 2.01
C THR A 107 3.88 16.96 0.99
N PHE A 108 2.75 16.44 1.45
CA PHE A 108 1.72 15.84 0.61
C PHE A 108 0.59 16.85 0.40
N GLU A 109 0.40 17.29 -0.85
CA GLU A 109 -0.63 18.29 -1.19
C GLU A 109 -2.05 17.74 -0.95
N GLU A 110 -2.25 16.46 -1.19
CA GLU A 110 -3.56 15.80 -1.08
C GLU A 110 -4.06 15.71 0.36
N ASN A 111 -3.18 15.29 1.28
CA ASN A 111 -3.55 15.10 2.68
C ASN A 111 -3.23 16.32 3.56
N ARG A 112 -2.66 17.40 2.97
CA ARG A 112 -2.09 18.56 3.69
C ARG A 112 -1.23 18.14 4.89
N MET A 113 -0.45 17.09 4.72
CA MET A 113 0.34 16.47 5.77
C MET A 113 1.82 16.58 5.44
N THR A 114 2.65 16.77 6.46
CA THR A 114 4.10 16.73 6.35
C THR A 114 4.66 15.50 7.05
N LEU A 115 5.54 14.76 6.37
CA LEU A 115 6.15 13.55 6.89
C LEU A 115 7.66 13.72 6.93
N ARG A 116 8.27 13.29 8.04
CA ARG A 116 9.72 13.36 8.26
C ARG A 116 10.29 11.95 8.17
N VAL A 117 11.11 11.68 7.14
CA VAL A 117 11.76 10.38 6.95
C VAL A 117 13.26 10.53 7.16
N PRO A 118 13.89 9.75 8.06
CA PRO A 118 15.34 9.70 8.14
C PRO A 118 15.94 9.20 6.82
N VAL A 119 16.96 9.87 6.28
CA VAL A 119 17.62 9.51 5.01
C VAL A 119 18.09 8.05 5.04
N ALA A 120 18.61 7.59 6.18
CA ALA A 120 19.03 6.20 6.38
C ALA A 120 17.90 5.18 6.19
N LYS A 121 16.65 5.56 6.48
CA LYS A 121 15.46 4.70 6.35
C LYS A 121 14.63 4.97 5.10
N ALA A 122 14.99 5.94 4.26
CA ALA A 122 14.21 6.33 3.09
C ALA A 122 13.85 5.12 2.20
N ARG A 123 14.86 4.29 1.87
CA ARG A 123 14.65 3.11 1.02
C ARG A 123 13.85 2.00 1.70
N SER A 124 14.10 1.75 2.98
CA SER A 124 13.35 0.75 3.76
C SER A 124 11.90 1.16 4.02
N ALA A 125 11.63 2.47 4.06
CA ALA A 125 10.28 3.02 4.16
C ALA A 125 9.52 3.00 2.81
N GLY A 126 10.17 2.55 1.73
CA GLY A 126 9.58 2.52 0.39
C GLY A 126 9.54 3.88 -0.30
N LEU A 127 10.32 4.86 0.17
CA LEU A 127 10.42 6.15 -0.51
C LEU A 127 11.09 5.97 -1.86
N ARG A 128 10.40 6.38 -2.93
CA ARG A 128 10.91 6.33 -4.30
C ARG A 128 10.83 7.69 -4.97
N LYS A 129 11.65 7.91 -5.99
CA LYS A 129 11.48 9.04 -6.91
C LYS A 129 10.26 8.82 -7.81
N LEU A 130 9.67 9.93 -8.26
CA LEU A 130 8.63 9.90 -9.28
C LEU A 130 9.11 9.14 -10.54
N ALA A 131 8.21 8.38 -11.16
CA ALA A 131 8.52 7.68 -12.40
C ALA A 131 8.85 8.67 -13.53
N THR A 132 9.76 8.27 -14.43
CA THR A 132 10.01 9.04 -15.65
C THR A 132 8.85 8.83 -16.62
N ARG A 133 8.58 9.82 -17.50
CA ARG A 133 7.51 9.73 -18.50
C ARG A 133 7.55 8.43 -19.32
N LYS A 134 8.73 7.97 -19.74
CA LYS A 134 8.90 6.70 -20.46
C LYS A 134 8.33 5.50 -19.71
N LEU A 135 8.62 5.38 -18.42
CA LEU A 135 8.15 4.28 -17.58
C LEU A 135 6.64 4.38 -17.34
N PHE A 136 6.11 5.62 -17.28
CA PHE A 136 4.67 5.84 -17.22
C PHE A 136 3.96 5.47 -18.54
N ASP A 137 4.56 5.78 -19.69
CA ASP A 137 4.02 5.39 -21.00
C ASP A 137 4.02 3.86 -21.17
N GLU A 138 5.03 3.16 -20.63
CA GLU A 138 5.04 1.70 -20.53
C GLU A 138 3.89 1.18 -19.65
N ALA A 139 3.63 1.82 -18.51
CA ALA A 139 2.47 1.48 -17.66
C ALA A 139 1.16 1.65 -18.43
N LEU A 140 0.98 2.76 -19.16
CA LEU A 140 -0.18 2.99 -20.04
C LEU A 140 -0.31 1.92 -21.14
N ALA A 141 0.81 1.39 -21.66
CA ALA A 141 0.78 0.27 -22.59
C ALA A 141 0.31 -1.04 -21.92
N VAL A 142 0.76 -1.30 -20.68
CA VAL A 142 0.30 -2.46 -19.89
C VAL A 142 -1.21 -2.39 -19.62
N LEU A 143 -1.75 -1.20 -19.34
CA LEU A 143 -3.18 -0.95 -19.13
C LEU A 143 -4.05 -1.36 -20.34
N LYS A 144 -3.52 -1.25 -21.57
CA LYS A 144 -4.19 -1.70 -22.81
C LYS A 144 -4.12 -3.20 -23.04
N GLY A 145 -3.24 -3.90 -22.33
CA GLY A 145 -3.03 -5.33 -22.48
C GLY A 145 -4.25 -6.15 -22.04
N ARG A 146 -4.26 -7.43 -22.41
CA ARG A 146 -5.29 -8.37 -21.95
C ARG A 146 -5.13 -8.65 -20.45
N PRO A 147 -6.20 -8.60 -19.64
CA PRO A 147 -6.13 -8.92 -18.22
C PRO A 147 -5.68 -10.36 -18.01
N ARG A 148 -4.80 -10.57 -17.02
CA ARG A 148 -4.26 -11.89 -16.67
C ARG A 148 -4.65 -12.26 -15.25
N ILE A 149 -5.93 -12.62 -15.10
CA ILE A 149 -6.51 -12.95 -13.80
C ILE A 149 -6.11 -14.38 -13.38
N LYS A 150 -5.47 -14.50 -12.22
CA LYS A 150 -5.18 -15.81 -11.59
C LYS A 150 -6.47 -16.43 -11.03
N ARG A 151 -6.62 -17.76 -11.13
CA ARG A 151 -7.76 -18.53 -10.58
C ARG A 151 -7.64 -18.84 -9.08
N THR A 152 -7.11 -17.90 -8.29
CA THR A 152 -6.98 -18.03 -6.82
C THR A 152 -8.18 -17.40 -6.10
N MET A 153 -8.39 -17.75 -4.82
CA MET A 153 -9.41 -17.10 -3.99
C MET A 153 -9.21 -15.58 -3.96
N TRP A 154 -10.30 -14.82 -4.04
CA TRP A 154 -10.27 -13.35 -4.09
C TRP A 154 -9.45 -12.74 -2.95
N SER A 155 -9.63 -13.21 -1.71
CA SER A 155 -8.89 -12.70 -0.54
C SER A 155 -7.36 -12.69 -0.75
N ARG A 156 -6.80 -13.73 -1.37
CA ARG A 156 -5.36 -13.81 -1.67
C ARG A 156 -4.97 -12.85 -2.79
N ARG A 157 -5.83 -12.67 -3.80
CA ARG A 157 -5.61 -11.70 -4.89
C ARG A 157 -5.68 -10.26 -4.40
N ALA A 158 -6.66 -9.95 -3.54
CA ALA A 158 -6.84 -8.63 -2.94
C ALA A 158 -5.58 -8.21 -2.17
N GLN A 159 -5.02 -9.10 -1.35
CA GLN A 159 -3.75 -8.85 -0.65
C GLN A 159 -2.58 -8.64 -1.61
N GLU A 160 -2.47 -9.45 -2.67
CA GLU A 160 -1.43 -9.27 -3.70
C GLU A 160 -1.58 -7.90 -4.41
N TYR A 161 -2.81 -7.48 -4.73
CA TYR A 161 -3.08 -6.21 -5.38
C TYR A 161 -2.85 -5.01 -4.46
N GLU A 162 -3.27 -5.10 -3.21
CA GLU A 162 -2.98 -4.07 -2.21
C GLU A 162 -1.48 -3.94 -1.96
N ALA A 163 -0.75 -5.05 -1.91
CA ALA A 163 0.72 -5.04 -1.85
C ALA A 163 1.35 -4.38 -3.09
N LYS A 164 0.79 -4.61 -4.30
CA LYS A 164 1.22 -3.92 -5.52
C LYS A 164 0.92 -2.42 -5.47
N ILE A 165 -0.24 -2.02 -4.97
CA ILE A 165 -0.59 -0.60 -4.78
C ILE A 165 0.38 0.06 -3.79
N ASN A 166 0.64 -0.59 -2.67
CA ASN A 166 1.57 -0.11 -1.65
C ASN A 166 3.05 -0.19 -2.09
N SER A 167 3.40 -1.03 -3.06
CA SER A 167 4.76 -1.01 -3.63
C SER A 167 5.07 0.33 -4.31
N GLY A 168 4.02 1.04 -4.73
CA GLY A 168 4.12 2.32 -5.40
C GLY A 168 4.59 2.22 -6.84
N ASP A 169 5.00 1.08 -7.38
CA ASP A 169 5.47 0.98 -8.76
C ASP A 169 4.31 1.18 -9.77
N PRO A 170 4.34 2.20 -10.65
CA PRO A 170 3.25 2.48 -11.57
C PRO A 170 2.96 1.30 -12.53
N LEU A 171 3.96 0.47 -12.86
CA LEU A 171 3.74 -0.73 -13.67
C LEU A 171 2.87 -1.75 -12.90
N ALA A 172 3.22 -2.00 -11.63
CA ALA A 172 2.46 -2.91 -10.78
C ALA A 172 1.04 -2.39 -10.51
N VAL A 173 0.87 -1.08 -10.31
CA VAL A 173 -0.46 -0.47 -10.14
C VAL A 173 -1.28 -0.58 -11.44
N ALA A 174 -0.66 -0.33 -12.59
CA ALA A 174 -1.31 -0.48 -13.90
C ALA A 174 -1.80 -1.91 -14.16
N GLU A 175 -1.06 -2.93 -13.72
CA GLU A 175 -1.53 -4.32 -13.78
C GLU A 175 -2.80 -4.54 -12.95
N VAL A 176 -2.87 -3.97 -11.74
CA VAL A 176 -4.06 -4.08 -10.88
C VAL A 176 -5.27 -3.43 -11.54
N VAL A 177 -5.10 -2.23 -12.08
CA VAL A 177 -6.18 -1.53 -12.80
C VAL A 177 -6.62 -2.32 -14.03
N ARG A 178 -5.69 -2.88 -14.80
CA ARG A 178 -6.00 -3.74 -15.96
C ARG A 178 -6.78 -4.98 -15.53
N ASP A 179 -6.35 -5.67 -14.48
CA ASP A 179 -6.91 -6.96 -14.07
C ASP A 179 -8.26 -6.82 -13.35
N LEU A 180 -8.51 -5.69 -12.69
CA LEU A 180 -9.80 -5.37 -12.04
C LEU A 180 -10.77 -4.65 -12.99
N ARG A 181 -10.30 -4.15 -14.14
CA ARG A 181 -11.15 -3.54 -15.15
C ARG A 181 -12.08 -4.58 -15.77
N ARG A 182 -13.37 -4.25 -15.83
CA ARG A 182 -14.42 -5.12 -16.37
C ARG A 182 -14.33 -5.23 -17.90
N ASN A 183 -14.42 -6.46 -18.43
CA ASN A 183 -14.77 -6.72 -19.83
C ASN A 183 -16.29 -6.79 -20.01
N ALA A 184 -16.82 -6.37 -21.17
CA ALA A 184 -18.25 -6.48 -21.47
C ALA A 184 -18.72 -7.95 -21.31
N GLY A 185 -19.68 -8.19 -20.40
CA GLY A 185 -20.25 -9.53 -20.14
C GLY A 185 -19.89 -10.17 -18.80
N GLN A 186 -19.08 -9.53 -17.94
CA GLN A 186 -18.82 -10.03 -16.58
C GLN A 186 -19.88 -9.56 -15.56
N PRO A 187 -20.12 -10.32 -14.47
CA PRO A 187 -21.00 -9.93 -13.36
C PRO A 187 -20.61 -8.58 -12.75
N GLU A 188 -21.52 -7.99 -11.96
CA GLU A 188 -21.23 -6.77 -11.21
C GLU A 188 -20.03 -6.97 -10.28
N GLN A 189 -19.17 -5.95 -10.22
CA GLN A 189 -17.98 -5.95 -9.38
C GLN A 189 -18.38 -5.93 -7.90
N SER A 190 -17.70 -6.74 -7.09
CA SER A 190 -17.89 -6.72 -5.64
C SER A 190 -17.46 -5.37 -5.06
N PHE A 191 -18.08 -4.92 -3.98
CA PHE A 191 -17.72 -3.66 -3.32
C PHE A 191 -16.21 -3.58 -2.99
N SER A 192 -15.62 -4.67 -2.49
CA SER A 192 -14.18 -4.73 -2.19
C SER A 192 -13.29 -4.66 -3.44
N GLU A 193 -13.72 -5.22 -4.57
CA GLU A 193 -13.00 -5.12 -5.84
C GLU A 193 -13.01 -3.68 -6.36
N ARG A 194 -14.16 -3.01 -6.25
CA ARG A 194 -14.32 -1.61 -6.64
C ARG A 194 -13.43 -0.69 -5.82
N GLN A 195 -13.35 -0.89 -4.50
CA GLN A 195 -12.48 -0.09 -3.64
C GLN A 195 -10.99 -0.19 -4.04
N ILE A 196 -10.50 -1.40 -4.33
CA ILE A 196 -9.11 -1.59 -4.76
C ILE A 196 -8.87 -0.97 -6.14
N PHE A 197 -9.84 -1.09 -7.05
CA PHE A 197 -9.77 -0.44 -8.36
C PHE A 197 -9.70 1.08 -8.25
N GLU A 198 -10.59 1.70 -7.47
CA GLU A 198 -10.61 3.14 -7.23
C GLU A 198 -9.30 3.61 -6.58
N ALA A 199 -8.79 2.89 -5.57
CA ALA A 199 -7.51 3.20 -4.95
C ALA A 199 -6.34 3.13 -5.95
N ALA A 200 -6.26 2.09 -6.77
CA ALA A 200 -5.21 1.95 -7.78
C ALA A 200 -5.29 3.05 -8.86
N LEU A 201 -6.49 3.38 -9.30
CA LEU A 201 -6.74 4.43 -10.29
C LEU A 201 -6.36 5.81 -9.74
N ASP A 202 -6.69 6.06 -8.48
CA ASP A 202 -6.32 7.27 -7.76
C ASP A 202 -4.80 7.47 -7.67
N ARG A 203 -4.05 6.39 -7.35
CA ARG A 203 -2.57 6.42 -7.34
C ARG A 203 -1.98 6.76 -8.69
N LEU A 204 -2.45 6.12 -9.76
CA LEU A 204 -1.96 6.40 -11.12
C LEU A 204 -2.29 7.82 -11.56
N ALA A 205 -3.46 8.31 -11.22
CA ALA A 205 -3.86 9.67 -11.57
C ALA A 205 -3.06 10.73 -10.81
N ALA A 206 -2.69 10.48 -9.55
CA ALA A 206 -1.80 11.36 -8.80
C ALA A 206 -0.41 11.46 -9.45
N GLU A 207 0.14 10.34 -9.96
CA GLU A 207 1.40 10.37 -10.70
C GLU A 207 1.28 11.08 -12.05
N LEU A 208 0.20 10.82 -12.79
CA LEU A 208 -0.06 11.50 -14.07
C LEU A 208 -0.23 13.00 -13.89
N ALA A 209 -0.91 13.44 -12.83
CA ALA A 209 -1.11 14.85 -12.50
C ALA A 209 0.22 15.59 -12.36
N VAL A 210 1.18 15.01 -11.64
CA VAL A 210 2.50 15.61 -11.44
C VAL A 210 3.33 15.57 -12.73
N LEU A 211 3.22 14.51 -13.52
CA LEU A 211 3.93 14.39 -14.81
C LEU A 211 3.42 15.39 -15.86
N ASP A 212 2.11 15.53 -15.99
CA ASP A 212 1.46 16.47 -16.93
C ASP A 212 1.39 17.90 -16.38
N LYS A 213 1.70 18.11 -15.09
CA LYS A 213 1.49 19.38 -14.35
C LYS A 213 0.04 19.87 -14.46
N THR A 214 -0.91 18.95 -14.31
CA THR A 214 -2.35 19.23 -14.36
C THR A 214 -3.04 18.81 -13.07
N ASP A 215 -4.27 19.27 -12.85
CA ASP A 215 -5.07 18.83 -11.71
C ASP A 215 -5.35 17.33 -11.74
N LYS A 216 -5.44 16.74 -10.54
CA LYS A 216 -5.78 15.32 -10.34
C LYS A 216 -7.09 14.94 -11.03
N THR A 217 -8.12 15.78 -10.94
CA THR A 217 -9.42 15.55 -11.59
C THR A 217 -9.32 15.47 -13.11
N THR A 218 -8.47 16.32 -13.70
CA THR A 218 -8.21 16.32 -15.15
C THR A 218 -7.43 15.08 -15.56
N ALA A 219 -6.41 14.70 -14.77
CA ALA A 219 -5.64 13.47 -14.98
C ALA A 219 -6.51 12.22 -14.86
N LEU A 220 -7.43 12.17 -13.89
CA LEU A 220 -8.41 11.10 -13.71
C LEU A 220 -9.31 10.96 -14.94
N THR A 221 -9.88 12.07 -15.43
CA THR A 221 -10.73 12.06 -16.62
C THR A 221 -9.97 11.55 -17.84
N LYS A 222 -8.75 12.04 -18.08
CA LYS A 222 -7.88 11.54 -19.16
C LYS A 222 -7.61 10.04 -19.04
N LEU A 223 -7.32 9.55 -17.83
CA LEU A 223 -7.06 8.14 -17.59
C LEU A 223 -8.31 7.28 -17.82
N LEU A 224 -9.48 7.74 -17.36
CA LEU A 224 -10.76 7.07 -17.61
C LEU A 224 -11.12 7.04 -19.10
N ASP A 225 -10.88 8.12 -19.82
CA ASP A 225 -11.14 8.17 -21.27
C ASP A 225 -10.16 7.27 -22.04
N PHE A 226 -8.90 7.21 -21.61
CA PHE A 226 -7.93 6.25 -22.13
C PHE A 226 -8.38 4.80 -21.89
N LEU A 227 -8.95 4.51 -20.71
CA LEU A 227 -9.52 3.20 -20.41
C LEU A 227 -10.73 2.90 -21.28
N LYS A 228 -11.64 3.85 -21.52
CA LYS A 228 -12.80 3.65 -22.42
C LYS A 228 -12.37 3.36 -23.86
N ALA A 229 -11.36 4.07 -24.35
CA ALA A 229 -10.83 3.91 -25.72
C ALA A 229 -10.08 2.59 -25.93
N ALA A 230 -9.59 1.97 -24.85
CA ALA A 230 -8.90 0.68 -24.87
C ALA A 230 -9.88 -0.50 -24.72
N ASN A 231 -11.14 -0.35 -25.14
CA ASN A 231 -12.16 -1.40 -25.14
C ASN A 231 -12.58 -1.78 -26.56
#